data_AF-A0A950HS54-F1
#
_entry.id   AF-A0A950HS54-F1
#
_cell.length_a   1.000
_cell.length_b   1.000
_cell.length_c   1.000
_cell.angle_alpha   90.00
_cell.angle_beta   90.00
_cell.angle_gamma   90.00
#
_symmetry.space_group_name_H-M   'P 1'
#
loop_
_entity.id
_entity.type
_entity.pdbx_description
1 polymer ?
#
loop_
_entity_poly.entity_id
_entity_poly.type
_entity_poly.pdbx_seq_one_letter_code
_entity_poly.pdbx_strand_id
1 'polypeptide(L)'
;MPRARLAIASTACLLLALPIARAAPGDEFAAACGLSGKTSPQSCQCQAKLARTTLNAAELHTAIVGMRDGQAALHSALAAMGEAKAQAFIGKMKSLAGRVATACP
;
A
#
# COMPACT_ATOMS: atom_id res chain seq x y z
N MET A 1 -47.66 -25.85 32.52
CA MET A 1 -47.66 -25.31 31.14
C MET A 1 -46.24 -24.93 30.76
N PRO A 2 -45.63 -25.61 29.77
CA PRO A 2 -44.24 -25.42 29.36
C PRO A 2 -44.12 -24.37 28.24
N ARG A 3 -43.05 -23.56 28.26
CA ARG A 3 -42.57 -22.85 27.07
C ARG A 3 -41.14 -23.29 26.81
N ALA A 4 -41.01 -24.12 25.79
CA ALA A 4 -39.74 -24.56 25.24
C ALA A 4 -39.44 -23.75 23.96
N ARG A 5 -38.13 -23.56 23.74
CA ARG A 5 -37.41 -23.45 22.45
C ARG A 5 -37.05 -22.07 21.89
N LEU A 6 -35.80 -22.06 21.40
CA LEU A 6 -35.16 -21.19 20.39
C LEU A 6 -34.72 -19.79 20.88
N ALA A 7 -33.51 -19.29 20.64
CA ALA A 7 -32.47 -19.72 19.70
C ALA A 7 -31.09 -19.23 20.17
N ILE A 8 -30.11 -20.13 20.17
CA ILE A 8 -28.69 -19.80 20.07
C ILE A 8 -28.45 -19.61 18.57
N ALA A 9 -28.36 -18.37 18.10
CA ALA A 9 -27.89 -18.10 16.75
C ALA A 9 -27.45 -16.64 16.61
N SER A 10 -26.29 -16.47 15.98
CA SER A 10 -25.90 -15.25 15.25
C SER A 10 -25.09 -14.18 15.98
N THR A 11 -24.05 -14.58 16.72
CA THR A 11 -22.84 -13.74 16.87
C THR A 11 -21.84 -13.99 15.72
N ALA A 12 -22.34 -14.32 14.53
CA ALA A 12 -21.55 -14.59 13.33
C ALA A 12 -21.82 -13.59 12.18
N CYS A 13 -22.39 -12.42 12.49
CA CYS A 13 -22.79 -11.43 11.49
C CYS A 13 -22.15 -10.05 11.71
N LEU A 14 -20.92 -9.99 12.23
CA LEU A 14 -20.06 -8.80 12.16
C LEU A 14 -18.84 -9.01 11.25
N LEU A 15 -18.98 -9.91 10.26
CA LEU A 15 -18.04 -10.08 9.15
C LEU A 15 -18.56 -9.50 7.83
N LEU A 16 -19.68 -8.79 7.85
CA LEU A 16 -20.27 -8.17 6.66
C LEU A 16 -20.11 -6.65 6.76
N ALA A 17 -19.41 -6.07 5.78
CA ALA A 17 -19.40 -4.65 5.42
C ALA A 17 -18.28 -3.75 5.98
N LEU A 18 -17.08 -4.25 6.21
CA LEU A 18 -15.96 -3.47 5.69
C LEU A 18 -15.79 -3.88 4.23
N PRO A 19 -15.99 -2.97 3.26
CA PRO A 19 -15.21 -3.13 2.06
C PRO A 19 -13.77 -3.00 2.58
N ILE A 20 -13.06 -4.13 2.65
CA ILE A 20 -11.69 -4.08 2.16
C ILE A 20 -11.89 -3.75 0.68
N ALA A 21 -12.20 -2.48 0.41
CA ALA A 21 -11.82 -1.84 -0.81
C ALA A 21 -10.34 -2.18 -0.82
N ARG A 22 -10.00 -3.19 -1.62
CA ARG A 22 -8.67 -3.41 -2.10
C ARG A 22 -8.36 -2.09 -2.78
N ALA A 23 -7.95 -1.11 -1.97
CA ALA A 23 -7.59 0.20 -2.42
C ALA A 23 -6.61 -0.13 -3.52
N ALA A 24 -6.92 0.32 -4.73
CA ALA A 24 -6.06 0.00 -5.84
C ALA A 24 -4.65 0.39 -5.38
N PRO A 25 -3.60 -0.38 -5.67
CA PRO A 25 -2.26 -0.10 -5.12
C PRO A 25 -1.80 1.36 -5.34
N GLY A 26 -2.40 2.09 -6.29
CA GLY A 26 -2.28 3.54 -6.42
C GLY A 26 -2.87 4.37 -5.29
N ASP A 27 -4.07 4.07 -4.82
CA ASP A 27 -4.71 4.75 -3.70
C ASP A 27 -3.95 4.52 -2.39
N GLU A 28 -3.44 3.32 -2.16
CA GLU A 28 -2.60 3.03 -0.98
C GLU A 28 -1.25 3.74 -1.04
N PHE A 29 -0.63 3.82 -2.23
CA PHE A 29 0.60 4.58 -2.42
C PHE A 29 0.38 6.08 -2.20
N ALA A 30 -0.68 6.65 -2.78
CA ALA A 30 -1.01 8.06 -2.61
C ALA A 30 -1.33 8.39 -1.14
N ALA A 31 -2.06 7.51 -0.46
CA ALA A 31 -2.33 7.63 0.96
C ALA A 31 -1.04 7.57 1.80
N ALA A 32 -0.15 6.60 1.53
CA ALA A 32 1.12 6.48 2.24
C ALA A 32 2.06 7.68 1.99
N CYS A 33 2.08 8.22 0.77
CA CYS A 33 2.77 9.48 0.45
C CYS A 33 2.21 10.66 1.28
N GLY A 34 0.88 10.74 1.39
CA GLY A 34 0.19 11.79 2.14
C GLY A 34 0.45 11.77 3.65
N LEU A 35 0.83 10.62 4.23
CA LEU A 35 1.12 10.50 5.67
C LEU A 35 2.24 11.42 6.14
N SER A 36 3.19 11.76 5.26
CA SER A 36 4.27 12.68 5.60
C SER A 36 3.82 14.14 5.70
N GLY A 37 2.67 14.52 5.14
CA GLY A 37 2.16 15.90 5.09
C GLY A 37 3.02 16.89 4.29
N LYS A 38 4.15 16.45 3.73
CA LYS A 38 5.14 17.26 3.01
C LYS A 38 4.83 17.43 1.52
N THR A 39 3.84 16.70 1.02
CA THR A 39 3.54 16.60 -0.41
C THR A 39 2.05 16.79 -0.62
N SER A 40 1.67 17.57 -1.63
CA SER A 40 0.26 17.82 -1.93
C SER A 40 -0.44 16.51 -2.33
N PRO A 41 -1.77 16.38 -2.09
CA PRO A 41 -2.53 15.20 -2.54
C PRO A 41 -2.41 14.95 -4.04
N GLN A 42 -2.35 16.01 -4.86
CA GLN A 42 -2.18 15.90 -6.31
C GLN A 42 -0.79 15.37 -6.70
N SER A 43 0.26 15.85 -6.04
CA SER A 43 1.63 15.36 -6.29
C SER A 43 1.74 13.89 -5.83
N CYS A 44 1.11 13.49 -4.71
CA CYS A 44 1.06 12.08 -4.29
C CYS A 44 0.29 11.17 -5.27
N GLN A 45 -0.82 11.65 -5.85
CA GLN A 45 -1.55 10.93 -6.89
C GLN A 45 -0.72 10.79 -8.18
N CYS A 46 0.01 11.84 -8.56
CA CYS A 46 0.94 11.80 -9.69
C CYS A 46 2.06 10.77 -9.45
N GLN A 47 2.66 10.77 -8.26
CA GLN A 47 3.66 9.77 -7.85
C GLN A 47 3.11 8.35 -7.89
N ALA A 48 1.91 8.13 -7.35
CA ALA A 48 1.24 6.83 -7.38
C ALA A 48 1.02 6.34 -8.82
N LYS A 49 0.62 7.22 -9.74
CA LYS A 49 0.44 6.87 -11.16
C LYS A 49 1.75 6.45 -11.82
N LEU A 50 2.85 7.16 -11.53
CA LEU A 50 4.18 6.80 -12.04
C LEU A 50 4.71 5.51 -11.40
N ALA A 51 4.47 5.31 -10.11
CA ALA A 51 4.84 4.09 -9.40
C ALA A 51 4.14 2.87 -10.01
N ARG A 52 2.84 2.95 -10.31
CA ARG A 52 2.08 1.86 -10.94
C ARG A 52 2.53 1.47 -12.34
N THR A 53 3.13 2.41 -13.08
CA THR A 53 3.65 2.12 -14.44
C THR A 53 5.10 1.64 -14.41
N THR A 54 5.82 1.84 -13.31
CA THR A 54 7.25 1.52 -13.18
C THR A 54 7.49 0.27 -12.32
N LEU A 55 6.63 0.03 -11.33
CA LEU A 55 6.76 -1.03 -10.32
C LEU A 55 5.70 -2.11 -10.53
N ASN A 56 6.08 -3.37 -10.27
CA ASN A 56 5.12 -4.45 -10.15
C ASN A 56 4.41 -4.43 -8.79
N ALA A 57 3.39 -5.26 -8.59
CA ALA A 57 2.58 -5.26 -7.37
C ALA A 57 3.39 -5.49 -6.08
N ALA A 58 4.39 -6.36 -6.11
CA ALA A 58 5.24 -6.65 -4.94
C ALA A 58 6.17 -5.47 -4.62
N GLU A 59 6.79 -4.88 -5.64
CA GLU A 59 7.63 -3.68 -5.53
C GLU A 59 6.83 -2.48 -5.00
N LEU A 60 5.60 -2.33 -5.48
CA LEU A 60 4.71 -1.25 -5.06
C LEU A 60 4.28 -1.43 -3.60
N HIS A 61 4.00 -2.67 -3.18
CA HIS A 61 3.75 -2.99 -1.78
C HIS A 61 4.98 -2.67 -0.90
N THR A 62 6.19 -3.07 -1.32
CA THR A 62 7.43 -2.75 -0.60
C THR A 62 7.64 -1.24 -0.46
N ALA A 63 7.35 -0.47 -1.51
CA ALA A 63 7.41 0.99 -1.45
C ALA A 63 6.39 1.57 -0.44
N ILE A 64 5.15 1.06 -0.43
CA ILE A 64 4.11 1.46 0.53
C ILE A 64 4.53 1.16 1.97
N VAL A 65 5.04 -0.04 2.23
CA VAL A 65 5.54 -0.45 3.56
C VAL A 65 6.66 0.48 4.00
N GLY A 66 7.62 0.81 3.13
CA GLY A 66 8.69 1.74 3.46
C GLY A 66 8.19 3.16 3.77
N MET A 67 7.17 3.64 3.05
CA MET A 67 6.58 4.96 3.30
C MET A 67 5.77 5.02 4.59
N ARG A 68 5.01 3.96 4.90
CA ARG A 68 4.11 3.92 6.06
C ARG A 68 4.83 3.52 7.35
N ASP A 69 5.61 2.46 7.28
CA ASP A 69 6.17 1.76 8.43
C ASP A 69 7.68 2.07 8.61
N GLY A 70 8.26 2.85 7.68
CA GLY A 70 9.61 3.39 7.78
C GLY A 70 10.72 2.44 7.32
N GLN A 71 11.97 2.85 7.58
CA GLN A 71 13.16 2.22 7.00
C GLN A 71 13.39 0.77 7.46
N ALA A 72 13.06 0.44 8.72
CA ALA A 72 13.21 -0.92 9.23
C ALA A 72 12.28 -1.91 8.49
N ALA A 73 11.03 -1.53 8.29
CA ALA A 73 10.06 -2.34 7.55
C ALA A 73 10.44 -2.46 6.07
N LEU A 74 10.98 -1.40 5.47
CA LEU A 74 11.54 -1.44 4.12
C LEU A 74 12.69 -2.45 4.01
N HIS A 75 13.64 -2.46 4.96
CA HIS A 75 14.75 -3.41 4.97
C HIS A 75 14.26 -4.86 5.05
N SER A 76 13.30 -5.15 5.93
CA SER A 76 12.68 -6.48 6.02
C SER A 76 11.96 -6.88 4.72
N ALA A 77 11.24 -5.95 4.09
CA ALA A 77 10.57 -6.20 2.81
C ALA A 77 11.58 -6.46 1.67
N LEU A 78 12.68 -5.70 1.61
CA LEU A 78 13.75 -5.94 0.63
C LEU A 78 14.43 -7.29 0.85
N ALA A 79 14.69 -7.68 2.09
CA ALA A 79 15.25 -8.98 2.43
C ALA A 79 14.32 -10.13 1.98
N ALA A 80 13.00 -9.97 2.17
CA ALA A 80 12.01 -10.95 1.73
C ALA A 80 11.90 -11.10 0.20
N MET A 81 12.27 -10.06 -0.57
CA MET A 81 12.27 -10.11 -2.04
C MET A 81 13.50 -10.84 -2.61
N GLY A 82 14.59 -10.92 -1.85
CA GLY A 82 15.90 -11.42 -2.29
C GLY A 82 16.75 -10.35 -3.00
N GLU A 83 18.07 -10.48 -2.89
CA GLU A 83 19.03 -9.42 -3.29
C GLU A 83 18.89 -8.96 -4.75
N ALA A 84 18.76 -9.89 -5.71
CA ALA A 84 18.66 -9.54 -7.13
C ALA A 84 17.41 -8.70 -7.43
N LYS A 85 16.26 -9.03 -6.80
CA LYS A 85 15.02 -8.27 -6.96
C LYS A 85 15.07 -6.94 -6.19
N ALA A 86 15.69 -6.93 -5.02
CA ALA A 86 15.89 -5.72 -4.24
C ALA A 86 16.76 -4.70 -4.98
N GLN A 87 17.85 -5.13 -5.63
CA GLN A 87 18.69 -4.26 -6.46
C GLN A 87 17.91 -3.71 -7.67
N ALA A 88 17.15 -4.55 -8.36
CA ALA A 88 16.29 -4.11 -9.46
C ALA A 88 15.24 -3.08 -9.00
N PHE A 89 14.63 -3.32 -7.83
CA PHE A 89 13.69 -2.39 -7.21
C PHE A 89 14.35 -1.04 -6.87
N ILE A 90 15.53 -1.04 -6.25
CA ILE A 90 16.28 0.19 -5.93
C ILE A 90 16.58 0.98 -7.22
N GLY A 91 16.99 0.29 -8.29
CA GLY A 91 17.20 0.92 -9.60
C GLY A 91 15.94 1.58 -10.16
N LYS A 92 14.80 0.87 -10.09
CA LYS A 92 13.49 1.41 -10.49
C LYS A 92 13.06 2.59 -9.63
N MET A 93 13.27 2.53 -8.32
CA MET A 93 12.94 3.62 -7.39
C MET A 93 13.76 4.88 -7.69
N LYS A 94 15.04 4.74 -8.02
CA LYS A 94 15.89 5.87 -8.43
C LYS A 94 15.41 6.51 -9.74
N SER A 95 15.05 5.68 -10.72
CA SER A 95 14.46 6.17 -11.98
C SER A 95 13.12 6.86 -11.75
N LEU A 96 12.26 6.26 -10.91
CA LEU A 96 10.97 6.82 -10.53
C LEU A 96 11.13 8.17 -9.84
N ALA A 97 12.07 8.31 -8.89
CA ALA A 97 12.34 9.57 -8.20
C ALA A 97 12.74 10.69 -9.19
N GLY A 98 13.58 10.38 -10.18
CA GLY A 98 13.92 11.33 -11.24
C GLY A 98 12.71 11.74 -12.08
N ARG A 99 11.85 10.80 -12.45
CA ARG A 99 10.62 11.08 -13.22
C ARG A 99 9.61 11.89 -12.40
N VAL A 100 9.47 11.59 -11.12
CA VAL A 100 8.60 12.31 -10.18
C VAL A 100 9.04 13.76 -10.05
N ALA A 101 10.35 14.03 -9.88
CA ALA A 101 10.88 15.39 -9.77
C ALA A 101 10.58 16.24 -11.02
N THR A 102 10.52 15.62 -12.20
CA THR A 102 10.19 16.31 -13.47
C THR A 102 8.69 16.42 -13.73
N ALA A 103 7.90 15.40 -13.37
CA ALA A 103 6.50 15.27 -13.81
C ALA A 103 5.47 15.60 -12.73
N CYS A 104 5.86 15.64 -11.45
CA CYS A 104 4.97 15.88 -10.31
C CYS A 104 5.51 17.05 -9.45
N PRO A 105 5.45 18.31 -9.95
CA PRO A 105 5.87 19.49 -9.19
C PRO A 105 5.01 19.76 -7.94
#